data_AF-A0A662WVH6-F1
#
_entry.id   AF-A0A662WVH6-F1
#
_cell.length_a   1.000
_cell.length_b   1.000
_cell.length_c   1.000
_cell.angle_alpha   90.00
_cell.angle_beta   90.00
_cell.angle_gamma   90.00
#
_symmetry.space_group_name_H-M   'P 1'
#
loop_
_entity.id
_entity.type
_entity.pdbx_description
1 polymer ?
#
loop_
_entity_poly.entity_id
_entity_poly.type
_entity_poly.pdbx_seq_one_letter_code
_entity_poly.pdbx_strand_id
1 'polypeptide(L)'
;YTAKNKTDKAITGVATYNVYPPSAGVYFNKIQCFCFEEQRLKPHEEIDMPVFFFIDPEICDDPSMNGVHNITLSYTFFKTDDVNEDDVDDEE
;
A
#
# COMPACT_ATOMS: atom_id res chain seq x y z
N TYR A 1 9.12 -4.52 5.32
CA TYR A 1 8.43 -5.62 4.61
C TYR A 1 9.02 -5.71 3.21
N THR A 2 8.96 -6.87 2.56
CA THR A 2 9.45 -7.05 1.17
C THR A 2 8.38 -7.68 0.29
N ALA A 3 8.44 -7.41 -1.00
CA ALA A 3 7.59 -8.02 -2.02
C ALA A 3 8.47 -8.64 -3.12
N LYS A 4 8.19 -9.89 -3.49
CA LYS A 4 8.94 -10.62 -4.52
C LYS A 4 8.01 -11.17 -5.59
N ASN A 5 8.32 -10.87 -6.85
CA ASN A 5 7.70 -11.55 -7.98
C ASN A 5 8.30 -12.96 -8.10
N LYS A 6 7.46 -14.01 -8.02
CA LYS A 6 7.90 -15.42 -8.10
C LYS A 6 7.73 -16.02 -9.49
N THR A 7 7.32 -15.22 -10.47
CA THR A 7 7.00 -15.68 -11.83
C THR A 7 8.11 -15.30 -12.82
N ASP A 8 8.04 -15.89 -14.00
CA ASP A 8 8.96 -15.61 -15.11
C ASP A 8 8.50 -14.44 -16.01
N LYS A 9 7.46 -13.70 -15.60
CA LYS A 9 6.92 -12.54 -16.34
C LYS A 9 6.94 -11.31 -15.44
N ALA A 10 7.03 -10.14 -16.06
CA ALA A 10 6.80 -8.89 -15.32
C ALA A 10 5.35 -8.89 -14.76
N ILE A 11 5.19 -8.34 -13.57
CA ILE A 11 3.88 -8.14 -12.97
C ILE A 11 3.77 -6.68 -12.58
N THR A 12 2.76 -6.01 -13.11
CA THR A 12 2.35 -4.69 -12.64
C THR A 12 1.23 -4.86 -11.63
N GLY A 13 1.34 -4.15 -10.50
CA GLY A 13 0.34 -4.20 -9.45
C GLY A 13 0.17 -2.89 -8.74
N VAL A 14 -1.04 -2.68 -8.24
CA VAL A 14 -1.40 -1.57 -7.37
C VAL A 14 -1.82 -2.10 -6.01
N ALA A 15 -1.42 -1.43 -4.96
CA ALA A 15 -1.85 -1.76 -3.60
C ALA A 15 -2.90 -0.75 -3.14
N THR A 16 -3.98 -1.24 -2.53
CA THR A 16 -4.89 -0.39 -1.77
C THR A 16 -4.77 -0.72 -0.29
N TYR A 17 -5.21 0.19 0.57
CA TYR A 17 -5.12 0.00 2.02
C TYR A 17 -6.41 0.40 2.74
N ASN A 18 -6.59 -0.18 3.91
CA ASN A 18 -7.62 0.23 4.85
C ASN A 18 -7.09 0.19 6.29
N VAL A 19 -7.64 1.06 7.13
CA VAL A 19 -7.36 1.12 8.57
C VAL A 19 -8.60 0.67 9.33
N TYR A 20 -8.43 -0.20 10.32
CA TYR A 20 -9.49 -0.68 11.19
C TYR A 20 -9.12 -0.53 12.68
N PRO A 21 -10.02 -0.07 13.56
CA PRO A 21 -11.37 0.41 13.24
C PRO A 21 -11.34 1.71 12.42
N PRO A 22 -12.36 1.99 11.58
CA PRO A 22 -12.34 3.17 10.71
C PRO A 22 -12.21 4.49 11.47
N SER A 23 -12.74 4.54 12.69
CA SER A 23 -12.69 5.69 13.59
C SER A 23 -11.25 6.04 14.02
N ALA A 24 -10.37 5.04 14.14
CA ALA A 24 -8.95 5.28 14.39
C ALA A 24 -8.20 5.82 13.17
N GLY A 25 -8.80 5.75 11.97
CA GLY A 25 -8.20 6.22 10.73
C GLY A 25 -7.95 7.73 10.72
N VAL A 26 -8.71 8.52 11.49
CA VAL A 26 -8.53 9.99 11.60
C VAL A 26 -7.19 10.34 12.25
N TYR A 27 -6.72 9.50 13.17
CA TYR A 27 -5.47 9.67 13.90
C TYR A 27 -4.28 8.97 13.21
N PHE A 28 -4.57 8.13 12.21
CA PHE A 28 -3.55 7.35 11.52
C PHE A 28 -2.95 8.16 10.37
N ASN A 29 -1.77 8.74 10.61
CA ASN A 29 -1.09 9.56 9.63
C ASN A 29 -0.02 8.75 8.88
N LYS A 30 -0.23 8.61 7.58
CA LYS A 30 0.69 7.90 6.68
C LYS A 30 1.69 8.88 6.08
N ILE A 31 2.96 8.76 6.48
CA ILE A 31 4.03 9.66 6.03
C ILE A 31 4.54 9.24 4.65
N GLN A 32 4.77 7.95 4.45
CA GLN A 32 5.31 7.43 3.20
C GLN A 32 4.60 6.14 2.80
N CYS A 33 4.19 6.09 1.53
CA CYS A 33 3.28 5.11 1.01
C CYS A 33 3.75 4.62 -0.36
N PHE A 34 4.19 3.36 -0.44
CA PHE A 34 4.43 2.68 -1.72
C PHE A 34 3.16 2.47 -2.57
N CYS A 35 1.98 2.74 -2.02
CA CYS A 35 0.71 2.25 -2.56
C CYS A 35 -0.01 3.24 -3.48
N PHE A 36 0.65 4.31 -3.94
CA PHE A 36 0.04 5.23 -4.88
C PHE A 36 0.64 5.20 -6.29
N GLU A 37 1.73 4.46 -6.48
CA GLU A 37 2.35 4.29 -7.79
C GLU A 37 2.28 2.82 -8.20
N GLU A 38 1.94 2.57 -9.46
CA GLU A 38 1.99 1.24 -10.04
C GLU A 38 3.40 0.67 -9.88
N GLN A 39 3.50 -0.49 -9.24
CA GLN A 39 4.78 -1.16 -9.04
C GLN A 39 4.91 -2.25 -10.07
N ARG A 40 5.83 -2.07 -11.01
CA ARG A 40 6.22 -3.11 -11.97
C ARG A 40 7.40 -3.89 -11.41
N LEU A 41 7.17 -5.16 -11.13
CA LEU A 41 8.17 -6.10 -10.65
C LEU A 41 8.62 -7.00 -11.79
N LYS A 42 9.90 -6.96 -12.15
CA LYS A 42 10.52 -7.87 -13.12
C LYS A 42 10.49 -9.32 -12.61
N PRO A 43 10.68 -10.31 -13.48
CA PRO A 43 10.81 -11.71 -13.08
C PRO A 43 11.81 -11.87 -11.94
N HIS A 44 11.39 -12.52 -10.85
CA HIS A 44 12.22 -12.81 -9.68
C HIS A 44 12.76 -11.60 -8.90
N GLU A 45 12.33 -10.38 -9.25
CA GLU A 45 12.70 -9.15 -8.55
C GLU A 45 12.07 -9.09 -7.16
N GLU A 46 12.84 -8.58 -6.19
CA GLU A 46 12.41 -8.34 -4.83
C GLU A 46 12.66 -6.87 -4.47
N ILE A 47 11.65 -6.21 -3.92
CA ILE A 47 11.73 -4.81 -3.49
C ILE A 47 11.39 -4.67 -2.01
N ASP A 48 12.01 -3.67 -1.39
CA ASP A 48 11.65 -3.24 -0.04
C ASP A 48 10.39 -2.37 -0.09
N MET A 49 9.44 -2.70 0.79
CA MET A 49 8.17 -1.99 0.96
C MET A 49 8.08 -1.41 2.38
N PRO A 50 8.91 -0.43 2.75
CA PRO A 50 8.80 0.23 4.05
C PRO A 50 7.50 1.04 4.14
N VAL A 51 6.89 1.02 5.32
CA VAL A 51 5.71 1.82 5.65
C VAL A 51 6.08 2.71 6.82
N PHE A 52 6.01 4.02 6.60
CA PHE A 52 6.24 5.02 7.65
C PHE A 52 4.91 5.66 8.01
N PHE A 53 4.55 5.54 9.29
CA PHE A 53 3.32 6.10 9.83
C PHE A 53 3.53 6.53 11.27
N PHE A 54 2.65 7.39 11.76
CA PHE A 54 2.51 7.69 13.17
C PHE A 54 1.03 7.75 13.54
N ILE A 55 0.76 7.57 14.83
CA ILE A 55 -0.58 7.74 15.40
C ILE A 55 -0.56 9.06 16.15
N ASP A 56 -1.52 9.93 15.84
CA ASP A 56 -1.68 11.19 16.53
C ASP A 56 -2.05 10.93 18.01
N PRO A 57 -1.31 11.50 18.99
CA PRO A 57 -1.59 11.31 20.40
C PRO A 57 -2.99 11.78 20.84
N GLU A 58 -3.66 12.65 20.08
CA GLU A 58 -5.05 13.08 20.36
C GLU A 58 -6.03 11.90 20.40
N ILE A 59 -5.68 10.73 19.85
CA ILE A 59 -6.46 9.49 19.97
C ILE A 59 -6.74 9.09 21.43
N CYS A 60 -5.86 9.48 22.36
CA CYS A 60 -6.01 9.16 23.79
C CYS A 60 -7.05 10.03 24.49
N ASP A 61 -7.34 11.21 23.93
CA ASP A 61 -8.26 12.18 24.53
C ASP A 61 -9.69 12.07 23.96
N ASP A 62 -9.87 11.33 22.85
CA ASP A 62 -11.18 11.10 22.24
C ASP A 62 -11.98 10.00 22.97
N PRO A 63 -13.14 10.32 23.60
CA PRO A 63 -13.99 9.33 24.24
C PRO A 63 -14.50 8.24 23.29
N SER A 64 -14.58 8.51 21.98
CA SER A 64 -14.99 7.55 20.96
C SER A 64 -13.96 6.44 20.76
N MET A 65 -12.70 6.66 21.19
CA MET A 65 -11.59 5.72 21.10
C MET A 65 -11.44 4.86 22.36
N ASN A 66 -12.30 5.07 23.38
CA ASN A 66 -12.27 4.27 24.60
C ASN A 66 -12.45 2.77 24.28
N GLY A 67 -11.47 1.96 24.68
CA GLY A 67 -11.44 0.51 24.43
C GLY A 67 -10.82 0.11 23.08
N VAL A 68 -10.40 1.06 22.25
CA VAL A 68 -9.62 0.77 21.04
C VAL A 68 -8.15 0.60 21.43
N HIS A 69 -7.71 -0.65 21.51
CA HIS A 69 -6.32 -1.00 21.85
C HIS A 69 -5.51 -1.50 20.64
N ASN A 70 -6.19 -1.78 19.52
CA ASN A 70 -5.56 -2.34 18.34
C ASN A 70 -6.01 -1.55 17.11
N ILE A 71 -5.03 -1.13 16.31
CA ILE A 71 -5.25 -0.55 14.98
C ILE A 71 -4.63 -1.51 13.98
N THR A 72 -5.39 -1.92 12.99
CA THR A 72 -4.96 -2.80 11.91
C THR A 72 -4.85 -2.01 10.62
N LEU A 73 -3.66 -2.02 10.02
CA LEU A 73 -3.44 -1.54 8.65
C LEU A 73 -3.40 -2.76 7.72
N SER A 74 -4.40 -2.87 6.87
CA SER A 74 -4.48 -3.94 5.87
C SER A 74 -4.13 -3.40 4.50
N TYR A 75 -3.28 -4.12 3.78
CA TYR A 75 -2.97 -3.86 2.38
C TYR A 75 -3.49 -4.99 1.51
N THR A 76 -4.11 -4.64 0.38
CA THR A 76 -4.51 -5.59 -0.65
C THR A 76 -3.80 -5.24 -1.94
N PHE A 77 -3.05 -6.19 -2.49
CA PHE A 77 -2.37 -6.05 -3.77
C PHE A 77 -3.25 -6.61 -4.88
N PHE A 78 -3.51 -5.78 -5.88
CA PHE A 78 -4.22 -6.16 -7.09
C PHE A 78 -3.24 -6.16 -8.24
N LYS A 79 -3.27 -7.23 -9.04
CA LYS A 79 -2.60 -7.24 -10.33
C LYS A 79 -3.38 -6.30 -11.26
N THR A 80 -2.67 -5.40 -11.93
CA THR A 80 -3.24 -4.61 -13.03
C THR A 80 -2.90 -5.30 -14.35
N ASP A 81 -3.72 -5.07 -15.37
CA ASP A 81 -3.38 -5.52 -16.71
C ASP A 81 -2.17 -4.71 -17.18
N ASP A 82 -1.21 -5.39 -17.80
CA ASP A 82 -0.01 -4.77 -18.32
C ASP A 82 -0.44 -3.74 -19.38
N VAL A 83 -0.14 -2.46 -19.17
CA VAL A 83 0.03 -1.55 -20.30
C VAL A 83 1.24 -2.12 -21.04
N ASN A 84 1.06 -2.74 -22.21
CA ASN A 84 2.20 -3.26 -22.93
C ASN A 84 3.12 -2.08 -23.22
N GLU A 85 4.41 -2.21 -22.92
CA GLU A 85 5.40 -1.23 -23.41
C GLU A 85 5.43 -1.19 -24.94
N ASP A 86 4.93 -2.24 -25.61
CA ASP A 86 4.74 -2.28 -27.06
C ASP A 86 3.60 -1.35 -27.56
N ASP A 87 2.72 -0.85 -26.68
CA ASP A 87 1.62 0.07 -27.04
C ASP A 87 2.00 1.57 -26.89
N VAL A 88 3.22 1.89 -26.44
CA VAL A 88 3.68 3.29 -26.20
C VAL A 88 4.51 3.85 -27.35
N ASP A 89 4.95 3.01 -28.30
CA ASP A 89 5.75 3.43 -29.46
C ASP A 89 4.92 3.82 -30.71
N ASP A 90 3.58 3.85 -30.63
CA ASP A 90 2.68 4.12 -31.77
C ASP A 90 2.08 5.55 -31.77
N GLU A 91 2.57 6.48 -30.95
CA GLU A 91 2.30 7.92 -31.11
C GLU A 91 3.53 8.65 -31.70
N GLU A 92 3.79 8.46 -33.01
CA GLU A 92 4.49 9.45 -33.86
C GLU A 92 3.53 10.51 -34.42
#